data_AF-A0A4Q3HNL4-F1
#
_entry.id   AF-A0A4Q3HNL4-F1
#
_cell.length_a   1.000
_cell.length_b   1.000
_cell.length_c   1.000
_cell.angle_alpha   90.00
_cell.angle_beta   90.00
_cell.angle_gamma   90.00
#
_symmetry.space_group_name_H-M   'P 1'
#
loop_
_entity.id
_entity.type
_entity.pdbx_description
1 polymer ?
#
loop_
_entity_poly.entity_id
_entity_poly.type
_entity_poly.pdbx_seq_one_letter_code
_entity_poly.pdbx_strand_id
1 'polypeptide(L)'
;MNSAISHERQPAARIRDAAELARIARLLRRDVINLVAPTGQGYVQQGLGAADLFAVLYFAEMRIDPTDPRWPDRDRFLLSTAHNTAIFYATLAARGLVDRNLVRDYCKDG
;
A
#
# COMPACT_ATOMS: atom_id res chain seq x y z
N MET A 1 -11.64 22.41 -29.78
CA MET A 1 -11.58 22.60 -28.32
C MET A 1 -12.54 21.61 -27.69
N ASN A 2 -12.09 20.39 -27.40
CA ASN A 2 -12.93 19.42 -26.69
C ASN A 2 -12.82 19.76 -25.19
N SER A 3 -13.89 20.34 -24.67
CA SER A 3 -14.15 20.42 -23.24
C SER A 3 -14.27 18.99 -22.71
N ALA A 4 -13.15 18.42 -22.28
CA ALA A 4 -13.16 17.17 -21.55
C ALA A 4 -13.88 17.46 -20.25
N ILE A 5 -15.07 16.88 -20.09
CA ILE A 5 -15.84 16.88 -18.85
C ILE A 5 -14.87 16.42 -17.76
N SER A 6 -14.42 17.36 -16.93
CA SER A 6 -13.71 17.07 -15.69
C SER A 6 -14.72 16.37 -14.79
N HIS A 7 -14.86 15.06 -14.97
CA HIS A 7 -15.44 14.23 -13.94
C HIS A 7 -14.55 14.45 -12.74
N GLU A 8 -15.09 15.14 -11.73
CA GLU A 8 -14.48 15.35 -10.44
C GLU A 8 -14.24 13.95 -9.85
N ARG A 9 -13.06 13.37 -10.14
CA ARG A 9 -12.76 12.00 -9.74
C ARG A 9 -12.75 11.94 -8.22
N GLN A 10 -13.49 10.99 -7.68
CA GLN A 10 -13.53 10.76 -6.25
C GLN A 10 -12.47 9.75 -5.84
N PRO A 11 -11.75 9.99 -4.73
CA PRO A 11 -10.81 9.01 -4.21
C PRO A 11 -11.51 7.72 -3.85
N ALA A 12 -10.74 6.63 -3.77
CA ALA A 12 -11.24 5.38 -3.21
C ALA A 12 -11.81 5.62 -1.80
N ALA A 13 -12.89 4.92 -1.48
CA ALA A 13 -13.58 5.07 -0.20
C ALA A 13 -12.58 4.92 0.97
N ARG A 14 -12.73 5.83 1.94
CA ARG A 14 -11.93 5.86 3.18
C ARG A 14 -12.62 5.01 4.23
N ILE A 15 -11.89 4.06 4.79
CA ILE A 15 -12.35 3.20 5.87
C ILE A 15 -12.23 3.97 7.18
N ARG A 16 -13.34 4.09 7.92
CA ARG A 16 -13.38 4.80 9.21
C ARG A 16 -13.55 3.87 10.41
N ASP A 17 -13.92 2.62 10.18
CA ASP A 17 -14.00 1.62 11.22
C ASP A 17 -12.60 1.16 11.65
N ALA A 18 -12.28 1.39 12.92
CA ALA A 18 -10.99 1.01 13.50
C ALA A 18 -10.79 -0.52 13.52
N ALA A 19 -11.87 -1.31 13.67
CA ALA A 19 -11.77 -2.77 13.67
C ALA A 19 -11.37 -3.29 12.28
N GLU A 20 -11.96 -2.74 11.23
CA GLU A 20 -11.58 -3.07 9.85
C GLU A 20 -10.13 -2.64 9.53
N LEU A 21 -9.70 -1.47 9.99
CA LEU A 21 -8.31 -1.03 9.83
C LEU A 21 -7.33 -1.95 10.56
N ALA A 22 -7.67 -2.40 11.77
CA ALA A 22 -6.87 -3.37 12.51
C ALA A 22 -6.80 -4.73 11.80
N ARG A 23 -7.90 -5.16 11.15
CA ARG A 23 -7.93 -6.36 10.31
C ARG A 23 -7.00 -6.22 9.11
N ILE A 24 -7.02 -5.08 8.43
CA ILE A 24 -6.11 -4.77 7.33
C ILE A 24 -4.66 -4.79 7.83
N ALA A 25 -4.34 -4.13 8.94
CA ALA A 25 -3.00 -4.13 9.51
C ALA A 25 -2.51 -5.55 9.83
N ARG A 26 -3.38 -6.42 10.36
CA ARG A 26 -3.06 -7.84 10.59
C ARG A 26 -2.76 -8.60 9.29
N LEU A 27 -3.50 -8.34 8.22
CA LEU A 27 -3.23 -8.91 6.90
C LEU A 27 -1.90 -8.41 6.34
N LEU A 28 -1.60 -7.11 6.48
CA LEU A 28 -0.34 -6.53 6.06
C LEU A 28 0.85 -7.17 6.79
N ARG A 29 0.73 -7.44 8.10
CA ARG A 29 1.76 -8.17 8.86
C ARG A 29 2.04 -9.55 8.29
N ARG A 30 0.98 -10.31 7.98
CA ARG A 30 1.11 -11.62 7.33
C ARG A 30 1.77 -11.49 5.96
N ASP A 31 1.35 -10.51 5.17
CA ASP A 31 1.89 -10.30 3.83
C ASP A 31 3.38 -9.92 3.89
N VAL A 32 3.82 -9.11 4.87
CA VAL A 32 5.26 -8.84 5.13
C VAL A 32 6.04 -10.13 5.39
N ILE A 33 5.53 -11.02 6.26
CA ILE A 33 6.18 -12.30 6.54
C ILE A 33 6.29 -13.14 5.26
N ASN A 34 5.24 -13.18 4.45
CA ASN A 34 5.22 -13.94 3.20
C ASN A 34 6.18 -13.38 2.14
N LEU A 35 6.46 -12.07 2.16
CA LEU A 35 7.44 -11.44 1.26
C LEU A 35 8.88 -11.74 1.68
N VAL A 36 9.16 -11.72 2.98
CA VAL A 36 10.54 -11.86 3.50
C VAL A 36 10.96 -13.32 3.65
N ALA A 37 10.05 -14.20 4.08
CA ALA A 37 10.38 -15.60 4.40
C ALA A 37 11.03 -16.40 3.25
N PRO A 38 10.63 -16.26 1.96
CA PRO A 38 11.21 -17.06 0.88
C PRO A 38 12.70 -16.79 0.62
N THR A 39 13.17 -15.56 0.82
CA THR A 39 14.55 -15.14 0.54
C THR A 39 15.37 -14.92 1.81
N GLY A 40 14.71 -14.74 2.96
CA GLY A 40 15.32 -14.28 4.20
C GLY A 40 15.82 -12.83 4.11
N GLN A 41 15.52 -12.11 3.03
CA GLN A 41 15.97 -10.74 2.80
C GLN A 41 14.86 -9.75 3.11
N GLY A 42 15.20 -8.70 3.88
CA GLY A 42 14.28 -7.64 4.27
C GLY A 42 14.07 -7.53 5.78
N TYR A 43 13.45 -6.42 6.19
CA TYR A 43 13.35 -6.00 7.58
C TYR A 43 11.96 -6.30 8.16
N VAL A 44 11.77 -7.55 8.60
CA VAL A 44 10.46 -8.05 9.08
C VAL A 44 9.93 -7.24 10.26
N GLN A 45 10.75 -6.95 11.28
CA GLN A 45 10.32 -6.27 12.50
C GLN A 45 9.75 -4.87 12.22
N GLN A 46 10.40 -4.13 11.33
CA GLN A 46 10.01 -2.79 10.90
C GLN A 46 8.66 -2.84 10.18
N GLY A 47 8.50 -3.79 9.25
CA GLY A 47 7.22 -3.96 8.56
C GLY A 47 6.07 -4.37 9.49
N LEU A 48 6.34 -5.23 10.48
CA LEU A 48 5.35 -5.62 11.48
C LEU A 48 4.93 -4.47 12.41
N GLY A 49 5.89 -3.63 12.80
CA GLY A 49 5.64 -2.47 13.65
C GLY A 49 4.92 -1.33 12.94
N ALA A 50 5.17 -1.13 11.64
CA ALA A 50 4.57 -0.05 10.85
C ALA A 50 3.19 -0.40 10.28
N ALA A 51 2.70 -1.64 10.42
CA ALA A 51 1.52 -2.09 9.70
C ALA A 51 0.24 -1.28 9.99
N ASP A 52 0.00 -0.84 11.22
CA ASP A 52 -1.18 -0.03 11.55
C ASP A 52 -1.10 1.35 10.90
N LEU A 53 0.10 1.96 10.89
CA LEU A 53 0.33 3.24 10.22
C LEU A 53 0.04 3.12 8.72
N PHE A 54 0.55 2.09 8.05
CA PHE A 54 0.31 1.88 6.63
C PHE A 54 -1.16 1.56 6.31
N ALA A 55 -1.84 0.80 7.16
CA ALA A 55 -3.28 0.56 7.03
C ALA A 55 -4.08 1.86 7.11
N VAL A 56 -3.84 2.69 8.13
CA VAL A 56 -4.52 3.98 8.28
C VAL A 56 -4.18 4.92 7.13
N LEU A 57 -2.92 5.07 6.77
CA LEU A 57 -2.51 5.98 5.69
C LEU A 57 -3.16 5.61 4.36
N TYR A 58 -3.07 4.36 3.91
CA TYR A 58 -3.52 3.97 2.56
C TYR A 58 -5.02 3.73 2.46
N PHE A 59 -5.69 3.38 3.56
CA PHE A 59 -7.10 2.99 3.53
C PHE A 59 -8.02 3.99 4.21
N ALA A 60 -7.53 4.88 5.08
CA ALA A 60 -8.36 5.86 5.80
C ALA A 60 -8.04 7.33 5.43
N GLU A 61 -6.77 7.69 5.23
CA GLU A 61 -6.38 9.10 5.13
C GLU A 61 -6.05 9.55 3.71
N MET A 62 -5.17 8.82 3.00
CA MET A 62 -4.67 9.26 1.70
C MET A 62 -5.78 9.34 0.66
N ARG A 63 -5.77 10.45 -0.08
CA ARG A 63 -6.54 10.67 -1.29
C ARG A 63 -5.86 9.97 -2.46
N ILE A 64 -6.24 8.72 -2.71
CA ILE A 64 -5.68 7.89 -3.78
C ILE A 64 -6.77 7.14 -4.55
N ASP A 65 -6.48 6.83 -5.81
CA ASP A 65 -7.30 6.00 -6.69
C ASP A 65 -6.42 4.88 -7.26
N PRO A 66 -6.63 3.62 -6.85
CA PRO A 66 -5.86 2.47 -7.36
C PRO A 66 -5.99 2.28 -8.87
N THR A 67 -7.06 2.78 -9.49
CA THR A 67 -7.29 2.65 -10.94
C THR A 67 -6.54 3.70 -11.77
N ASP A 68 -6.05 4.77 -11.13
CA ASP A 68 -5.15 5.74 -11.76
C ASP A 68 -4.07 6.26 -10.81
N PRO A 69 -2.94 5.53 -10.71
CA PRO A 69 -1.78 5.95 -9.93
C PRO A 69 -1.14 7.26 -10.40
N ARG A 70 -1.52 7.78 -11.58
CA ARG A 70 -0.99 9.03 -12.15
C ARG A 70 -1.87 10.23 -11.88
N TRP A 71 -3.03 10.07 -11.21
CA TRP A 71 -3.95 11.16 -10.88
C TRP A 71 -3.19 12.36 -10.27
N PRO A 72 -3.19 13.55 -10.90
CA PRO A 72 -2.35 14.67 -10.49
C PRO A 72 -2.59 15.16 -9.05
N ASP A 73 -3.84 15.10 -8.58
CA ASP A 73 -4.26 15.62 -7.28
C ASP A 73 -4.22 14.57 -6.15
N ARG A 74 -3.76 13.36 -6.42
CA ARG A 74 -3.59 12.34 -5.37
C ARG A 74 -2.58 12.80 -4.32
N ASP A 75 -2.75 12.32 -3.09
CA ASP A 75 -1.71 12.44 -2.07
C ASP A 75 -0.49 11.60 -2.47
N ARG A 76 0.71 12.14 -2.21
CA ARG A 76 1.98 11.49 -2.51
C ARG A 76 2.61 10.99 -1.22
N PHE A 77 3.03 9.72 -1.22
CA PHE A 77 3.76 9.13 -0.11
C PHE A 77 5.23 8.93 -0.51
N LEU A 78 6.15 9.40 0.32
CA LEU A 78 7.59 9.24 0.13
C LEU A 78 8.15 8.37 1.24
N LEU A 79 8.65 7.18 0.89
CA LEU A 79 9.24 6.26 1.85
C LEU A 79 10.72 6.60 2.08
N SER A 80 11.00 7.50 3.03
CA SER A 80 12.38 7.84 3.39
C SER A 80 13.09 6.69 4.14
N THR A 81 12.35 5.91 4.91
CA THR A 81 12.88 4.74 5.64
C THR A 81 12.85 3.50 4.74
N ALA A 82 13.86 3.32 3.88
CA ALA A 82 13.95 2.21 2.93
C ALA A 82 13.84 0.80 3.57
N HIS A 83 14.13 0.70 4.87
CA HIS A 83 13.92 -0.50 5.68
C HIS A 83 12.44 -0.95 5.74
N ASN A 84 11.47 -0.06 5.49
CA ASN A 84 10.04 -0.37 5.46
C ASN A 84 9.55 -0.81 4.06
N THR A 85 10.43 -1.22 3.15
CA THR A 85 10.03 -1.61 1.78
C THR A 85 9.09 -2.80 1.75
N ALA A 86 9.26 -3.82 2.60
CA ALA A 86 8.37 -4.99 2.63
C ALA A 86 6.92 -4.59 2.96
N ILE A 87 6.70 -3.77 4.00
CA ILE A 87 5.35 -3.30 4.35
C ILE A 87 4.79 -2.36 3.29
N PHE A 88 5.64 -1.55 2.66
CA PHE A 88 5.23 -0.67 1.57
C PHE A 88 4.70 -1.49 0.38
N TYR A 89 5.45 -2.48 -0.12
CA TYR A 89 4.97 -3.34 -1.21
C TYR A 89 3.74 -4.17 -0.82
N ALA A 90 3.70 -4.73 0.40
CA ALA A 90 2.50 -5.40 0.90
C ALA A 90 1.28 -4.48 0.89
N THR A 91 1.44 -3.21 1.28
CA THR A 91 0.37 -2.21 1.32
C THR A 91 -0.08 -1.80 -0.07
N LEU A 92 0.84 -1.55 -1.00
CA LEU A 92 0.52 -1.24 -2.40
C LEU A 92 -0.27 -2.38 -3.03
N ALA A 93 0.17 -3.62 -2.84
CA ALA A 93 -0.51 -4.81 -3.31
C ALA A 93 -1.89 -4.99 -2.66
N ALA A 94 -2.02 -4.71 -1.36
CA ALA A 94 -3.30 -4.79 -0.65
C ALA A 94 -4.28 -3.70 -1.09
N ARG A 95 -3.79 -2.52 -1.46
CA ARG A 95 -4.60 -1.41 -1.94
C ARG A 95 -4.94 -1.51 -3.44
N GLY A 96 -4.34 -2.47 -4.15
CA GLY A 96 -4.55 -2.68 -5.58
C GLY A 96 -3.74 -1.74 -6.47
N LEU A 97 -2.71 -1.09 -5.94
CA LEU A 97 -1.80 -0.21 -6.68
C LEU A 97 -0.71 -1.00 -7.44
N VAL A 98 -0.44 -2.22 -7.01
CA VAL A 98 0.53 -3.15 -7.61
C VAL A 98 -0.08 -4.54 -7.63
N ASP A 99 0.22 -5.34 -8.67
CA ASP A 99 -0.23 -6.73 -8.74
C ASP A 99 0.33 -7.54 -7.56
N ARG A 100 -0.55 -8.28 -6.87
CA ARG A 100 -0.18 -9.18 -5.78
C ARG A 100 0.79 -10.28 -6.21
N ASN A 101 0.80 -10.67 -7.48
CA ASN A 101 1.74 -11.66 -7.99
C ASN A 101 3.14 -11.06 -8.18
N LEU A 102 3.23 -9.81 -8.64
CA LEU A 102 4.51 -9.14 -8.86
C LEU A 102 5.31 -8.98 -7.56
N VAL A 103 4.64 -8.71 -6.44
CA VAL A 103 5.33 -8.57 -5.15
C VAL A 103 5.90 -9.89 -4.61
N ARG A 104 5.47 -11.06 -5.11
CA ARG A 104 5.98 -12.37 -4.63
C ARG A 104 7.46 -12.60 -4.94
N ASP A 105 7.99 -11.84 -5.89
CA ASP A 105 9.40 -11.89 -6.28
C ASP A 105 10.24 -10.83 -5.54
N TYR A 106 9.74 -10.33 -4.40
CA TYR A 106 10.49 -9.43 -3.52
C TYR A 106 11.88 -9.98 -3.19
N CYS A 107 12.91 -9.15 -3.47
CA CYS A 107 14.33 -9.49 -3.32
C CYS A 107 14.80 -10.70 -4.16
N LYS A 108 14.12 -11.02 -5.26
CA LYS A 108 14.65 -11.87 -6.33
C LYS A 108 15.23 -11.02 -7.45
N ASP A 109 16.12 -11.62 -8.24
CA ASP A 109 16.62 -11.00 -9.46
C ASP A 109 15.47 -10.81 -10.47
N GLY A 110 15.45 -9.66 -11.15
CA GLY A 110 14.31 -9.15 -11.92
C GLY A 110 14.45 -9.27 -13.44
#